data_AF-A0A1M7LFF2-F1
#
_entry.id   AF-A0A1M7LFF2-F1
#
_cell.length_a   1.000
_cell.length_b   1.000
_cell.length_c   1.000
_cell.angle_alpha   90.00
_cell.angle_beta   90.00
_cell.angle_gamma   90.00
#
_symmetry.space_group_name_H-M   'P 1'
#
loop_
_entity.id
_entity.type
_entity.pdbx_description
1 polymer ?
#
loop_
_entity_poly.entity_id
_entity_poly.type
_entity_poly.pdbx_seq_one_letter_code
_entity_poly.pdbx_strand_id
1 'polypeptide(L)'
;MLFVSPIEEQNLETEYKYGVYTRRVLRGMSLYDQATLRPIQIFAIKYDYWYVITKTDGDLEEGEQPKLNENGEQYMIAWTDCGYFESYMQLRFGGLMVKSAIESAEELVGQKIRWENSVGLL
;
A
#
# COMPACT_ATOMS: atom_id res chain seq x y z
N MET A 1 8.58 10.72 35.91
CA MET A 1 7.40 10.68 35.01
C MET A 1 7.93 10.91 33.61
N LEU A 2 7.95 9.88 32.78
CA LEU A 2 8.62 9.90 31.48
C LEU A 2 7.77 10.72 30.50
N PHE A 3 8.31 11.85 30.06
CA PHE A 3 7.82 12.56 28.88
C PHE A 3 8.34 11.81 27.67
N VAL A 4 7.44 11.09 26.98
CA VAL A 4 7.74 10.52 25.68
C VAL A 4 7.76 11.68 24.70
N SER A 5 8.92 11.96 24.13
CA SER A 5 9.10 12.96 23.07
C SER A 5 8.24 12.56 21.87
N PRO A 6 7.41 13.46 21.29
CA PRO A 6 6.79 13.20 20.02
C PRO A 6 7.89 13.29 18.98
N ILE A 7 8.42 12.13 18.57
CA ILE A 7 9.13 12.03 17.30
C ILE A 7 8.09 12.44 16.26
N GLU A 8 8.38 13.54 15.58
CA GLU A 8 7.64 14.10 14.47
C GLU A 8 7.12 12.98 13.58
N GLU A 9 5.79 12.83 13.53
CA GLU A 9 5.07 12.08 12.52
C GLU A 9 5.53 12.60 11.16
N GLN A 10 6.50 11.91 10.55
CA GLN A 10 6.88 12.19 9.18
C GLN A 10 5.63 11.98 8.32
N ASN A 11 5.19 13.07 7.68
CA ASN A 11 4.01 13.20 6.84
C ASN A 11 3.84 12.04 5.85
N LEU A 12 3.25 10.95 6.30
CA LEU A 12 2.67 9.93 5.47
C LEU A 12 1.22 10.35 5.26
N GLU A 13 0.91 10.84 4.05
CA GLU A 13 -0.45 11.27 3.68
C GLU A 13 -1.47 10.19 4.07
N THR A 14 -2.22 10.46 5.13
CA THR A 14 -3.33 9.63 5.59
C THR A 14 -4.62 10.18 5.04
N GLU A 15 -5.43 9.32 4.44
CA GLU A 15 -6.72 9.70 3.87
C GLU A 15 -7.83 8.84 4.48
N TYR A 16 -8.99 9.44 4.70
CA TYR A 16 -10.21 8.73 5.07
C TYR A 16 -11.34 9.13 4.12
N LYS A 17 -11.85 8.16 3.35
CA LYS A 17 -12.91 8.38 2.37
C LYS A 17 -13.81 7.17 2.29
N TYR A 18 -15.11 7.39 2.15
CA TYR A 18 -16.12 6.32 2.02
C TYR A 18 -16.07 5.25 3.13
N GLY A 19 -15.70 5.62 4.35
CA GLY A 19 -15.56 4.67 5.46
C GLY A 19 -14.21 3.94 5.51
N VAL A 20 -13.32 4.19 4.56
CA VAL A 20 -12.04 3.50 4.42
C VAL A 20 -10.89 4.41 4.85
N TYR A 21 -9.99 3.86 5.66
CA TYR A 21 -8.74 4.51 6.04
C TYR A 21 -7.58 4.01 5.18
N THR A 22 -6.74 4.94 4.73
CA THR A 22 -5.52 4.66 3.97
C THR A 22 -4.38 5.50 4.51
N ARG A 23 -3.16 4.98 4.39
CA ARG A 23 -1.94 5.68 4.74
C ARG A 23 -0.88 5.36 3.71
N ARG A 24 -0.28 6.37 3.08
CA ARG A 24 0.90 6.13 2.25
C ARG A 24 2.03 5.60 3.14
N VAL A 25 2.70 4.56 2.70
CA VAL A 25 3.80 3.90 3.45
C VAL A 25 5.12 4.21 2.77
N LEU A 26 5.15 4.07 1.44
CA LEU A 26 6.31 4.34 0.61
C LEU A 26 5.90 5.03 -0.68
N ARG A 27 6.83 5.79 -1.22
CA ARG A 27 6.79 6.34 -2.57
C ARG A 27 8.11 6.00 -3.24
N GLY A 28 8.07 5.69 -4.52
CA GLY A 28 9.25 5.37 -5.30
C GLY A 28 9.05 5.74 -6.75
N MET A 29 10.13 5.64 -7.51
CA MET A 29 10.13 5.90 -8.95
C MET A 29 10.71 4.68 -9.67
N SER A 30 10.03 4.25 -10.73
CA SER A 30 10.53 3.23 -11.66
C SER A 30 10.69 3.81 -13.05
N LEU A 31 11.64 3.28 -13.81
CA LEU A 31 11.87 3.65 -15.20
C LEU A 31 11.00 2.75 -16.09
N TYR A 32 9.92 3.30 -16.65
CA TYR A 32 9.09 2.63 -17.63
C TYR A 32 9.71 2.73 -19.02
N ASP A 33 9.86 1.59 -19.69
CA ASP A 33 10.44 1.46 -21.04
C ASP A 33 11.80 2.16 -21.20
N GLN A 34 12.61 2.13 -20.14
CA GLN A 34 13.91 2.80 -20.04
C GLN A 34 13.93 4.32 -20.33
N ALA A 35 12.75 4.96 -20.43
CA ALA A 35 12.63 6.32 -20.94
C ALA A 35 11.84 7.26 -20.02
N THR A 36 10.85 6.74 -19.28
CA THR A 36 9.93 7.57 -18.50
C THR A 36 9.92 7.17 -17.04
N LEU A 37 10.19 8.11 -16.13
CA LEU A 37 9.99 7.86 -14.71
C LEU A 37 8.50 7.82 -14.39
N ARG A 38 8.07 6.74 -13.74
CA ARG A 38 6.71 6.54 -13.26
C ARG A 38 6.71 6.44 -11.73
N PRO A 39 5.82 7.19 -11.06
CA PRO A 39 5.64 7.08 -9.62
C PRO A 39 5.02 5.73 -9.27
N ILE A 40 5.48 5.15 -8.17
CA ILE A 40 4.89 3.97 -7.52
C ILE A 40 4.71 4.31 -6.06
N GLN A 41 3.56 3.98 -5.50
CA GLN A 41 3.25 4.20 -4.10
C GLN A 41 2.79 2.89 -3.46
N ILE A 42 3.11 2.71 -2.18
CA ILE A 42 2.57 1.63 -1.35
C ILE A 42 1.71 2.28 -0.29
N PHE A 43 0.49 1.80 -0.14
CA PHE A 43 -0.48 2.24 0.86
C PHE A 43 -0.80 1.09 1.82
N ALA A 44 -0.93 1.41 3.11
CA ALA A 44 -1.58 0.55 4.08
C ALA A 44 -3.07 0.89 4.12
N ILE A 45 -3.93 -0.13 4.08
CA ILE A 45 -5.37 -0.01 4.24
C ILE A 45 -5.86 -0.90 5.38
N LYS A 46 -6.89 -0.47 6.10
CA LYS A 46 -7.45 -1.19 7.26
C LYS A 46 -8.65 -2.07 6.93
N TYR A 47 -8.59 -2.74 5.79
CA TYR A 47 -9.60 -3.71 5.36
C TYR A 47 -8.99 -4.63 4.30
N ASP A 48 -9.57 -5.82 4.13
CA ASP A 48 -9.15 -6.73 3.07
C ASP A 48 -9.93 -6.38 1.81
N TYR A 49 -9.22 -5.77 0.86
CA TYR A 49 -9.78 -5.30 -0.42
C TYR A 49 -10.43 -6.44 -1.20
N TRP A 50 -9.77 -7.60 -1.26
CA TRP A 50 -10.28 -8.74 -2.02
C TRP A 50 -11.46 -9.38 -1.35
N TYR A 51 -11.43 -9.52 -0.02
CA TYR A 51 -12.59 -10.01 0.72
C TYR A 51 -13.83 -9.13 0.45
N VAL A 52 -13.68 -7.80 0.43
CA VAL A 52 -14.80 -6.90 0.16
C VAL A 52 -15.35 -7.06 -1.25
N ILE A 53 -14.48 -7.22 -2.26
CA ILE A 53 -14.91 -7.47 -3.64
C ILE A 53 -15.61 -8.82 -3.74
N THR A 54 -14.96 -9.90 -3.30
CA THR A 54 -15.52 -11.26 -3.35
C THR A 54 -16.86 -11.34 -2.61
N LYS A 55 -16.99 -10.65 -1.47
CA LYS A 55 -18.26 -10.51 -0.74
C LYS A 55 -19.33 -9.81 -1.55
N THR A 56 -18.96 -8.72 -2.22
CA THR A 56 -19.88 -7.92 -3.01
C THR A 56 -20.35 -8.68 -4.25
N ASP A 57 -19.47 -9.48 -4.84
CA ASP A 57 -19.77 -10.34 -5.99
C ASP A 57 -20.56 -11.61 -5.58
N GLY A 58 -20.65 -11.91 -4.28
CA GLY A 58 -21.39 -13.07 -3.76
C GLY A 58 -20.60 -14.38 -3.86
N ASP A 59 -19.29 -14.30 -4.10
CA ASP A 59 -18.39 -15.42 -4.37
C ASP A 59 -17.57 -15.86 -3.15
N LEU A 60 -17.95 -15.43 -1.94
CA LEU A 60 -17.25 -15.84 -0.72
C LEU A 60 -17.50 -17.31 -0.42
N GLU A 61 -16.42 -18.01 -0.07
CA GLU A 61 -16.55 -19.36 0.49
C GLU A 61 -17.23 -19.33 1.86
N GLU A 62 -17.92 -20.42 2.21
CA GLU A 62 -18.59 -20.53 3.51
C GLU A 62 -17.56 -20.42 4.64
N GLY A 63 -17.75 -19.41 5.50
CA GLY A 63 -16.88 -19.17 6.65
C GLY A 63 -15.61 -18.38 6.33
N GLU A 64 -15.38 -17.97 5.07
CA GLU A 64 -14.23 -17.15 4.70
C GLU A 64 -14.19 -15.85 5.53
N GLN A 65 -12.99 -15.49 6.00
CA GLN A 65 -12.73 -14.31 6.82
C GLN A 65 -11.73 -13.38 6.14
N PRO A 66 -11.79 -12.06 6.39
CA PRO A 66 -10.79 -11.11 5.93
C PRO A 66 -9.37 -11.49 6.35
N LYS A 67 -8.39 -11.31 5.48
CA LYS A 67 -6.98 -11.58 5.72
C LYS A 67 -6.22 -10.27 5.86
N LEU A 68 -5.78 -9.98 7.09
CA LEU A 68 -5.02 -8.79 7.47
C LEU A 68 -3.79 -9.18 8.29
N ASN A 69 -2.82 -8.27 8.38
CA ASN A 69 -1.66 -8.45 9.26
C ASN A 69 -2.01 -8.16 10.73
N GLU A 70 -1.01 -8.26 11.61
CA GLU A 70 -1.15 -8.04 13.06
C GLU A 70 -1.64 -6.63 13.45
N ASN A 71 -1.45 -5.63 12.58
CA ASN A 71 -1.92 -4.27 12.76
C ASN A 71 -3.33 -4.04 12.18
N GLY A 72 -3.97 -5.10 11.65
CA GLY A 72 -5.23 -5.00 10.92
C GLY A 72 -5.08 -4.31 9.57
N GLU A 73 -3.90 -4.39 8.95
CA GLU A 73 -3.59 -3.73 7.68
C GLU A 73 -3.35 -4.73 6.52
N GLN A 74 -3.62 -4.26 5.32
CA GLN A 74 -3.23 -4.86 4.04
C GLN A 74 -2.40 -3.83 3.27
N TYR A 75 -1.39 -4.25 2.53
CA TYR A 75 -0.60 -3.34 1.69
C TYR A 75 -1.04 -3.42 0.24
N MET A 76 -1.30 -2.26 -0.35
CA MET A 76 -1.69 -2.08 -1.74
C MET A 76 -0.64 -1.24 -2.44
N ILE A 77 -0.34 -1.60 -3.68
CA ILE A 77 0.57 -0.85 -4.54
C ILE A 77 -0.30 -0.02 -5.49
N ALA A 78 0.15 1.20 -5.84
CA ALA A 78 -0.48 2.08 -6.81
C ALA A 78 0.57 2.64 -7.79
N TRP A 79 0.24 2.68 -9.09
CA TRP A 79 1.16 3.08 -10.18
C TRP A 79 0.92 4.52 -10.63
N THR A 80 0.77 5.40 -9.65
CA THR A 80 0.33 6.78 -9.84
C THR A 80 1.00 7.69 -8.81
N ASP A 81 0.98 9.00 -9.05
CA ASP A 81 1.35 10.03 -8.07
C ASP A 81 0.17 10.53 -7.24
N CYS A 82 -1.07 10.15 -7.58
CA CYS A 82 -2.25 10.54 -6.84
C CYS A 82 -2.54 9.67 -5.61
N GLY A 83 -3.51 10.11 -4.79
CA GLY A 83 -3.93 9.42 -3.57
C GLY A 83 -4.64 8.09 -3.86
N TYR A 84 -4.72 7.22 -2.85
CA TYR A 84 -5.27 5.86 -2.98
C TYR A 84 -6.67 5.84 -3.62
N PHE A 85 -7.54 6.78 -3.21
CA PHE A 85 -8.92 6.83 -3.68
C PHE A 85 -9.09 7.41 -5.09
N GLU A 86 -8.05 8.01 -5.65
CA GLU A 86 -8.12 8.69 -6.95
C GLU A 86 -7.77 7.75 -8.12
N SER A 87 -7.22 6.57 -7.83
CA SER A 87 -6.78 5.62 -8.87
C SER A 87 -7.01 4.16 -8.47
N TYR A 88 -8.22 3.83 -8.02
CA TYR A 88 -8.59 2.47 -7.64
C TYR A 88 -8.37 1.42 -8.75
N MET A 89 -8.44 1.83 -10.03
CA MET A 89 -8.17 0.96 -11.19
C MET A 89 -6.70 0.56 -11.36
N GLN A 90 -5.80 1.29 -10.70
CA GLN A 90 -4.36 1.01 -10.75
C GLN A 90 -3.88 0.47 -9.41
N LEU A 91 -4.73 -0.24 -8.67
CA LEU A 91 -4.33 -0.91 -7.44
C LEU A 91 -3.95 -2.37 -7.70
N ARG A 92 -2.99 -2.83 -6.92
CA ARG A 92 -2.64 -4.25 -6.81
C ARG A 92 -2.37 -4.59 -5.36
N PHE A 93 -2.57 -5.86 -5.04
CA PHE A 93 -2.18 -6.40 -3.76
C PHE A 93 -0.66 -6.48 -3.65
N GLY A 94 -0.13 -5.90 -2.57
CA GLY A 94 1.28 -5.98 -2.18
C GLY A 94 1.55 -6.97 -1.04
N GLY A 95 0.55 -7.68 -0.54
CA GLY A 95 0.74 -8.61 0.58
C GLY A 95 0.40 -8.02 1.94
N LEU A 96 0.80 -8.75 2.97
CA LEU A 96 0.55 -8.43 4.38
C LEU A 96 1.76 -7.77 5.06
N MET A 97 2.87 -7.63 4.34
CA MET A 97 4.10 -6.99 4.80
C MET A 97 4.54 -5.90 3.82
N VAL A 98 5.18 -4.83 4.30
CA VAL A 98 5.77 -3.81 3.42
C VAL A 98 6.82 -4.43 2.50
N LYS A 99 7.63 -5.35 3.02
CA LYS A 99 8.67 -6.04 2.24
C LYS A 99 8.08 -6.80 1.06
N SER A 100 6.99 -7.55 1.25
CA SER A 100 6.33 -8.24 0.14
C SER A 100 5.78 -7.25 -0.89
N ALA A 101 5.30 -6.09 -0.45
CA ALA A 101 4.75 -5.08 -1.36
C ALA A 101 5.84 -4.46 -2.23
N ILE A 102 7.02 -4.23 -1.66
CA ILE A 102 8.21 -3.83 -2.42
C ILE A 102 8.60 -4.92 -3.42
N GLU A 103 8.73 -6.17 -2.97
CA GLU A 103 9.14 -7.29 -3.83
C GLU A 103 8.16 -7.49 -5.00
N SER A 104 6.86 -7.48 -4.74
CA SER A 104 5.83 -7.57 -5.79
C SER A 104 5.87 -6.38 -6.76
N ALA A 105 6.13 -5.17 -6.27
CA ALA A 105 6.26 -3.99 -7.13
C ALA A 105 7.49 -4.12 -8.05
N GLU A 106 8.64 -4.51 -7.49
CA GLU A 106 9.90 -4.68 -8.22
C GLU A 106 9.86 -5.83 -9.22
N GLU A 107 9.24 -6.96 -8.86
CA GLU A 107 9.01 -8.09 -9.75
C GLU A 107 8.18 -7.67 -10.97
N LEU A 108 7.10 -6.91 -10.74
CA LEU A 108 6.22 -6.48 -11.83
C LEU A 108 6.92 -5.54 -12.82
N VAL A 109 7.76 -4.62 -12.32
CA VAL A 109 8.50 -3.70 -13.20
C VAL A 109 9.79 -4.32 -13.76
N GLY A 110 10.17 -5.52 -13.31
CA GLY A 110 11.38 -6.22 -13.75
C GLY A 110 12.69 -5.55 -13.32
N GLN A 111 12.66 -4.68 -12.31
CA GLN A 111 13.83 -3.92 -11.84
C GLN A 111 13.67 -3.44 -10.39
N LYS A 112 14.78 -3.02 -9.79
CA LYS A 112 14.77 -2.36 -8.49
C LYS A 112 14.13 -0.97 -8.58
N ILE A 113 13.30 -0.65 -7.60
CA ILE A 113 12.62 0.65 -7.52
C ILE A 113 13.43 1.54 -6.58
N ARG A 114 13.62 2.80 -6.97
CA ARG A 114 14.21 3.79 -6.07
C ARG A 114 13.12 4.32 -5.16
N TRP A 115 13.04 3.76 -3.96
CA TRP A 115 12.13 4.23 -2.91
C TRP A 115 12.66 5.48 -2.22
N GLU A 116 11.78 6.44 -1.98
CA GLU A 116 12.01 7.64 -1.19
C GLU A 116 12.00 7.25 0.30
N ASN A 117 13.01 7.71 1.05
CA ASN A 117 13.14 7.52 2.50
C ASN A 117 13.10 6.04 2.98
N SER A 118 13.83 5.14 2.32
CA SER A 118 14.05 3.77 2.83
C SER A 118 14.93 3.67 4.08
N VAL A 119 15.38 4.79 4.64
CA VAL A 119 16.21 4.85 5.85
C VAL A 119 15.32 4.58 7.07
N GLY A 120 15.18 3.29 7.44
CA GLY A 120 14.52 2.89 8.70
C GLY A 120 13.59 1.67 8.62
N LEU A 121 13.42 1.04 7.45
CA LEU A 121 12.50 -0.11 7.26
C LEU A 121 13.20 -1.43 6.91
N LEU A 122 14.52 -1.52 7.09
CA LEU A 122 15.34 -2.74 6.92
C LEU A 122 15.85 -3.24 8.27
#